data_AF-A0AA95MEQ6-F1
#
_entry.id   AF-A0AA95MEQ6-F1
#
_cell.length_a   1.000
_cell.length_b   1.000
_cell.length_c   1.000
_cell.angle_alpha   90.00
_cell.angle_beta   90.00
_cell.angle_gamma   90.00
#
_symmetry.space_group_name_H-M   'P 1'
#
loop_
_entity.id
_entity.type
_entity.pdbx_description
1 polymer ?
#
loop_
_entity_poly.entity_id
_entity_poly.type
_entity_poly.pdbx_seq_one_letter_code
_entity_poly.pdbx_strand_id
1 'polypeptide(L)' 'MEGTIHYIGVVPEYRGRGFINELLLKATRILQDIGVWRIFSDTDVENTPMRAAFEKRI' A
#
# COMPACT_ATOMS: atom_id res chain seq x y z
N MET A 1 -10.05 -0.98 -15.82
CA MET A 1 -9.53 0.32 -15.39
C MET A 1 -8.18 0.11 -14.71
N GLU A 2 -7.26 1.07 -14.85
CA GLU A 2 -6.02 1.11 -14.04
C GLU A 2 -6.20 2.15 -12.92
N GLY A 3 -5.50 1.99 -11.81
CA GLY A 3 -5.56 2.89 -10.67
C GLY A 3 -4.22 3.03 -9.97
N THR A 4 -4.01 4.16 -9.29
CA THR A 4 -2.75 4.46 -8.61
C THR A 4 -3.00 4.90 -7.17
N ILE A 5 -2.24 4.33 -6.24
CA ILE A 5 -2.16 4.83 -4.87
C ILE A 5 -1.04 5.87 -4.84
N HIS A 6 -1.39 7.15 -4.81
CA HIS A 6 -0.40 8.23 -4.79
C HIS A 6 0.25 8.41 -3.42
N TYR A 7 -0.55 8.31 -2.36
CA TYR A 7 -0.08 8.52 -1.00
C TYR A 7 -0.78 7.56 -0.05
N ILE A 8 0.03 6.87 0.74
CA ILE A 8 -0.41 5.99 1.81
C ILE A 8 0.68 5.97 2.88
N GLY A 9 0.27 5.93 4.15
CA GLY A 9 1.24 5.96 5.23
C GLY A 9 0.61 5.73 6.59
N VAL A 10 1.48 5.46 7.55
CA VAL A 10 1.13 5.31 8.96
C VAL A 10 1.79 6.46 9.71
N VAL A 11 1.01 7.16 10.54
CA VAL A 11 1.53 8.24 11.39
C VAL A 11 2.56 7.70 12.39
N PRO A 12 3.57 8.49 12.79
CA PRO A 12 4.73 8.01 13.55
C PRO A 12 4.41 7.14 14.76
N GLU A 13 3.38 7.51 15.52
CA GLU A 13 2.95 6.89 16.79
C GLU A 13 2.52 5.43 16.63
N TYR A 14 2.11 5.05 15.42
CA TYR A 14 1.58 3.72 15.10
C TYR A 14 2.50 2.90 14.19
N ARG A 15 3.69 3.39 13.85
CA ARG A 15 4.67 2.66 13.02
C ARG A 15 5.23 1.44 13.76
N GLY A 16 5.77 0.49 13.00
CA GLY A 16 6.33 -0.76 13.53
C GLY A 16 5.31 -1.81 13.94
N ARG A 17 4.00 -1.52 13.85
CA ARG A 17 2.90 -2.43 14.25
C ARG A 17 2.26 -3.19 13.09
N GLY A 18 2.78 -3.06 11.88
CA GLY A 18 2.28 -3.74 10.69
C GLY A 18 1.06 -3.10 10.01
N PHE A 19 0.53 -1.97 10.50
CA PHE A 19 -0.66 -1.33 9.94
C PHE A 19 -0.56 -0.92 8.47
N ILE A 20 0.65 -0.74 7.94
CA ILE A 20 0.81 -0.45 6.52
C ILE A 20 0.27 -1.59 5.64
N ASN A 21 0.41 -2.85 6.07
CA ASN A 21 -0.09 -3.99 5.31
C ASN A 21 -1.63 -3.97 5.27
N GLU A 22 -2.27 -3.65 6.40
CA GLU A 22 -3.73 -3.50 6.48
C GLU A 22 -4.24 -2.36 5.60
N LEU A 23 -3.54 -1.23 5.58
CA LEU A 23 -3.89 -0.10 4.71
C LEU A 23 -3.75 -0.47 3.23
N LEU A 24 -2.67 -1.15 2.84
CA LEU A 24 -2.46 -1.60 1.46
C LEU A 24 -3.52 -2.62 1.03
N LEU A 25 -3.86 -3.58 1.90
CA LEU A 25 -4.92 -4.56 1.64
C LEU A 25 -6.27 -3.87 1.46
N LYS A 26 -6.62 -2.93 2.34
CA LYS A 26 -7.88 -2.19 2.26
C LYS A 26 -7.95 -1.32 1.00
N ALA A 27 -6.88 -0.58 0.68
CA ALA A 27 -6.82 0.24 -0.53
C ALA A 27 -6.94 -0.62 -1.80
N THR A 28 -6.26 -1.77 -1.83
CA THR A 28 -6.34 -2.73 -2.93
C THR A 28 -7.76 -3.23 -3.15
N ARG A 29 -8.46 -3.63 -2.07
CA ARG A 29 -9.87 -4.06 -2.14
C ARG A 29 -10.79 -2.96 -2.66
N ILE A 30 -10.65 -1.73 -2.16
CA ILE A 30 -11.46 -0.59 -2.63
C ILE A 30 -11.29 -0.38 -4.14
N LEU A 31 -10.06 -0.46 -4.65
CA LEU A 31 -9.78 -0.32 -6.08
C LEU A 31 -10.34 -1.50 -6.90
N GLN A 32 -10.22 -2.72 -6.38
CA GLN A 32 -10.79 -3.91 -7.01
C GLN A 32 -12.33 -3.83 -7.11
N ASP A 33 -12.99 -3.37 -6.04
CA ASP A 33 -14.45 -3.27 -5.96
C ASP A 33 -15.03 -2.32 -7.02
N ILE A 34 -14.25 -1.32 -7.48
CA ILE A 34 -14.63 -0.41 -8.56
C ILE A 34 -14.10 -0.84 -9.95
N GLY A 35 -13.58 -2.06 -10.08
CA GLY A 35 -13.16 -2.63 -11.35
C GLY A 35 -11.74 -2.24 -11.82
N VAL A 36 -10.87 -1.81 -10.90
CA VAL A 36 -9.45 -1.62 -11.20
C VAL A 36 -8.76 -2.98 -11.23
N TRP A 37 -8.24 -3.36 -12.40
CA TRP A 37 -7.56 -4.65 -12.61
C TRP A 37 -6.04 -4.54 -12.45
N ARG A 38 -5.49 -3.31 -12.52
CA ARG A 38 -4.07 -3.04 -12.33
C ARG A 38 -3.88 -1.83 -11.44
N ILE A 39 -3.14 -2.05 -10.35
CA ILE A 39 -2.87 -1.03 -9.33
C ILE A 39 -1.39 -0.71 -9.36
N PHE A 40 -1.06 0.57 -9.44
CA PHE A 40 0.29 1.09 -9.32
C PHE A 40 0.47 1.78 -7.97
N SER A 41 1.67 1.64 -7.41
CA SER A 41 2.17 2.43 -6.29
C SER A 41 3.69 2.37 -6.37
N ASP A 42 4.35 3.44 -5.96
CA ASP A 42 5.79 3.47 -5.81
C ASP A 42 6.16 3.92 -4.39
N THR A 43 7.44 3.84 -4.10
CA THR A 43 8.02 4.36 -2.87
C THR A 43 9.50 4.66 -3.13
N ASP A 44 10.05 5.61 -2.38
CA ASP A 44 11.49 5.86 -2.40
C ASP A 44 12.29 4.60 -2.04
N VAL A 45 13.48 4.48 -2.64
CA VAL A 45 14.40 3.34 -2.45
C VAL A 45 14.80 3.16 -0.99
N GLU A 46 14.97 4.27 -0.27
CA GLU A 46 15.34 4.32 1.15
C GLU A 46 14.17 4.03 2.10
N ASN A 47 12.93 4.00 1.59
CA ASN A 47 11.76 3.61 2.37
C ASN A 47 11.69 2.08 2.50
N THR A 48 12.72 1.52 3.11
CA THR A 48 12.89 0.09 3.36
C THR A 48 11.64 -0.56 3.98
N PRO A 49 10.94 0.07 4.96
CA PRO A 49 9.72 -0.51 5.51
C PRO A 49 8.58 -0.65 4.49
N MET A 50 8.37 0.34 3.61
CA MET A 50 7.33 0.27 2.58
C MET A 50 7.72 -0.72 1.48
N ARG A 51 8.98 -0.75 1.06
CA ARG A 51 9.47 -1.74 0.10
C ARG A 51 9.23 -3.17 0.59
N ALA A 52 9.57 -3.45 1.85
CA ALA A 52 9.28 -4.74 2.46
C ALA A 52 7.77 -5.02 2.55
N ALA A 53 6.92 -4.00 2.66
CA ALA A 53 5.46 -4.18 2.61
C ALA A 53 4.96 -4.51 1.20
N PHE A 54 5.53 -3.91 0.15
CA PHE A 54 5.18 -4.23 -1.25
C PHE A 54 5.62 -5.64 -1.67
N GLU A 55 6.74 -6.13 -1.13
CA GLU A 55 7.25 -7.48 -1.42
C GLU A 55 6.46 -8.59 -0.68
N LYS A 56 5.67 -8.22 0.34
CA LYS A 56 4.81 -9.18 1.03
C LYS A 56 3.64 -9.57 0.14
N ARG A 57 3.39 -10.88 0.07
CA ARG A 57 2.15 -11.41 -0.51
C ARG A 57 1.00 -11.04 0.43
N ILE A 58 0.11 -10.18 -0.06
CA ILE A 58 -1.20 -9.85 0.53
C ILE A 58 -2.29 -10.75 -0.04
#